data_AF-A0A914QTN8-F1
#
_entry.id   AF-A0A914QTN8-F1
#
_cell.length_a   1.000
_cell.length_b   1.000
_cell.length_c   1.000
_cell.angle_alpha   90.00
_cell.angle_beta   90.00
_cell.angle_gamma   90.00
#
_symmetry.space_group_name_H-M   'P 1'
#
loop_
_entity.id
_entity.type
_entity.pdbx_description
1 polymer ?
#
loop_
_entity_poly.entity_id
_entity_poly.type
_entity_poly.pdbx_seq_one_letter_code
_entity_poly.pdbx_strand_id
1 'polypeptide(L)'
;MLDGKRTLRENIADNGSLRTAYAAYNLRLARQPDTLKLPALSNYTDHQLYFIAYANTYCESVKINSAQQLLDSEKTSPALFRVNIPLQNFPAFSQAFNCPIGSGMNPYEKCRIW
;
A
#
# COMPACT_ATOMS: atom_id res chain seq x y z
N MET A 1 19.41 -6.15 6.48
CA MET A 1 18.23 -6.75 5.82
C MET A 1 17.05 -6.70 6.77
N LEU A 2 15.82 -6.54 6.29
CA LEU A 2 14.62 -6.51 7.13
C LEU A 2 14.34 -7.89 7.75
N ASP A 3 14.08 -7.96 9.06
CA ASP A 3 13.64 -9.18 9.73
C ASP A 3 12.12 -9.36 9.61
N GLY A 4 11.70 -10.17 8.63
CA GLY A 4 10.30 -10.47 8.38
C GLY A 4 9.59 -11.26 9.48
N LYS A 5 10.29 -11.96 10.38
CA LYS A 5 9.67 -12.65 11.53
C LYS A 5 9.30 -11.64 12.60
N ARG A 6 10.17 -10.67 12.86
CA ARG A 6 9.97 -9.62 13.86
C ARG A 6 8.83 -8.67 13.47
N THR A 7 8.74 -8.31 12.19
CA THR A 7 7.70 -7.38 11.68
C THR A 7 6.42 -8.08 11.21
N LEU A 8 6.34 -9.41 11.30
CA LEU A 8 5.28 -10.24 10.72
C LEU A 8 3.88 -9.76 11.09
N ARG A 9 3.64 -9.51 12.39
CA ARG A 9 2.31 -9.13 12.88
C ARG A 9 1.80 -7.83 12.25
N GLU A 10 2.67 -6.82 12.19
CA GLU A 10 2.33 -5.52 11.61
C GLU A 10 2.21 -5.63 10.08
N ASN A 11 3.06 -6.43 9.42
CA ASN A 11 2.93 -6.69 7.98
C ASN A 11 1.60 -7.37 7.62
N ILE A 12 1.13 -8.30 8.45
CA ILE A 12 -0.20 -8.93 8.30
C ILE A 12 -1.30 -7.87 8.46
N ALA A 13 -1.19 -7.03 9.49
CA ALA A 13 -2.14 -5.96 9.74
C ALA A 13 -2.19 -4.95 8.57
N ASP A 14 -1.05 -4.55 8.01
CA ASP A 14 -0.97 -3.65 6.86
C ASP A 14 -1.66 -4.24 5.61
N ASN A 15 -1.43 -5.53 5.32
CA ASN A 15 -2.09 -6.21 4.20
C ASN A 15 -3.61 -6.32 4.41
N GLY A 16 -4.05 -6.69 5.61
CA GLY A 16 -5.46 -6.87 5.93
C GLY A 16 -6.23 -5.54 5.97
N SER A 17 -5.64 -4.51 6.57
CA SER A 17 -6.24 -3.17 6.68
C SER A 17 -6.38 -2.50 5.32
N LEU A 18 -5.37 -2.58 4.45
CA LEU A 18 -5.43 -2.05 3.08
C LEU A 18 -6.62 -2.64 2.30
N ARG A 19 -6.81 -3.96 2.38
CA ARG A 19 -7.91 -4.67 1.69
C ARG A 19 -9.27 -4.30 2.27
N THR A 20 -9.39 -4.29 3.60
CA THR A 20 -10.63 -3.94 4.30
C THR A 20 -11.05 -2.51 3.99
N ALA A 21 -10.11 -1.57 4.07
CA ALA A 21 -10.36 -0.16 3.77
C ALA A 21 -10.74 0.05 2.28
N TYR A 22 -10.12 -0.67 1.35
CA TYR A 22 -10.48 -0.57 -0.08
C TYR A 22 -11.88 -1.14 -0.35
N ALA A 23 -12.23 -2.26 0.28
CA ALA A 23 -13.58 -2.80 0.20
C ALA A 23 -14.63 -1.82 0.76
N ALA A 24 -14.37 -1.21 1.91
CA ALA A 24 -15.23 -0.18 2.48
C ALA A 24 -15.34 1.05 1.57
N TYR A 25 -14.24 1.48 0.96
CA TYR A 25 -14.23 2.59 0.01
C TYR A 25 -15.10 2.30 -1.22
N ASN A 26 -15.00 1.11 -1.80
CA ASN A 26 -15.83 0.69 -2.94
C ASN A 26 -17.32 0.64 -2.57
N LEU A 27 -17.66 0.15 -1.37
CA LEU A 27 -19.04 0.18 -0.87
C LEU A 27 -19.56 1.62 -0.72
N ARG A 28 -18.72 2.53 -0.25
CA ARG A 28 -19.05 3.96 -0.16
C ARG A 28 -19.26 4.57 -1.54
N LEU A 29 -18.38 4.29 -2.51
CA LEU A 29 -18.53 4.77 -3.89
C LEU A 29 -19.79 4.25 -4.56
N ALA A 30 -20.16 2.98 -4.33
CA ALA A 30 -21.38 2.41 -4.86
C ALA A 30 -22.65 3.08 -4.31
N ARG A 31 -22.62 3.55 -3.04
CA ARG A 31 -23.73 4.29 -2.42
C ARG A 31 -23.76 5.76 -2.82
N GLN A 32 -22.59 6.37 -2.94
CA GLN A 32 -22.42 7.78 -3.25
C GLN A 32 -21.19 7.94 -4.16
N PRO A 33 -21.40 7.97 -5.48
CA PRO A 33 -20.32 8.24 -6.42
C PRO A 33 -19.73 9.63 -6.19
N ASP A 34 -18.41 9.76 -6.32
CA ASP A 34 -17.77 11.06 -6.28
C ASP A 34 -18.03 11.80 -7.60
N THR A 35 -18.71 12.93 -7.52
CA THR A 35 -19.08 13.75 -8.69
C THR A 35 -18.04 14.82 -9.02
N LEU A 36 -17.20 15.18 -8.05
CA LEU A 36 -16.12 16.14 -8.19
C LEU A 36 -14.77 15.43 -8.26
N LYS A 37 -14.01 15.74 -9.30
CA LYS A 37 -12.61 15.32 -9.40
C LYS A 37 -11.72 16.31 -8.68
N LEU A 38 -10.66 15.80 -8.03
CA LEU A 38 -9.67 16.63 -7.38
C LEU A 38 -8.97 17.53 -8.43
N PRO A 39 -8.98 18.86 -8.26
CA PRO A 39 -8.23 19.76 -9.12
C PRO A 39 -6.75 19.35 -9.18
N ALA A 40 -6.13 19.48 -10.35
CA ALA A 40 -4.75 19.07 -10.64
C ALA A 40 -4.43 17.55 -10.57
N LEU A 41 -5.39 16.69 -10.19
CA LEU A 41 -5.25 15.23 -10.21
C LEU A 41 -6.37 14.55 -11.03
N SER A 42 -6.99 15.31 -11.94
CA SER A 42 -8.12 14.85 -12.76
C SER A 42 -7.79 13.72 -13.73
N ASN A 43 -6.50 13.46 -13.96
CA ASN A 43 -6.00 12.34 -14.75
C ASN A 43 -6.01 11.00 -14.01
N TYR A 44 -6.29 10.99 -12.69
CA TYR A 44 -6.40 9.78 -11.90
C TYR A 44 -7.86 9.38 -11.67
N THR A 45 -8.11 8.07 -11.70
CA THR A 45 -9.39 7.50 -11.27
C THR A 45 -9.52 7.51 -9.75
N ASP A 46 -10.74 7.38 -9.23
CA ASP A 46 -10.99 7.38 -7.78
C ASP A 46 -10.28 6.19 -7.10
N HIS A 47 -10.18 5.05 -7.78
CA HIS A 47 -9.40 3.91 -7.31
C HIS A 47 -7.89 4.17 -7.30
N GLN A 48 -7.33 4.86 -8.31
CA GLN A 48 -5.92 5.26 -8.28
C GLN A 48 -5.65 6.27 -7.16
N LEU A 49 -6.56 7.23 -6.95
CA LEU A 49 -6.46 8.22 -5.88
C LEU A 49 -6.51 7.58 -4.49
N TYR A 50 -7.29 6.50 -4.30
CA TYR A 50 -7.25 5.73 -3.06
C TYR A 50 -5.83 5.24 -2.73
N PHE A 51 -5.15 4.62 -3.71
CA PHE A 51 -3.81 4.09 -3.48
C PHE A 51 -2.74 5.19 -3.35
N ILE A 52 -2.89 6.31 -4.07
CA ILE A 52 -2.03 7.49 -3.90
C ILE A 52 -2.20 8.06 -2.49
N ALA A 53 -3.44 8.20 -2.02
CA ALA A 53 -3.73 8.67 -0.67
C ALA A 53 -3.16 7.71 0.38
N TYR A 54 -3.37 6.40 0.22
CA TYR A 54 -2.78 5.37 1.07
C TYR A 54 -1.26 5.52 1.15
N ALA A 55 -0.56 5.55 0.02
CA ALA A 55 0.91 5.69 0.00
C ALA A 55 1.39 6.99 0.65
N ASN A 56 0.66 8.10 0.43
CA ASN A 56 1.00 9.39 1.03
C ASN A 56 0.93 9.41 2.57
N THR A 57 0.12 8.55 3.20
CA THR A 57 0.10 8.44 4.68
C THR A 57 1.40 7.87 5.28
N TYR A 58 2.23 7.25 4.44
CA TYR A 58 3.48 6.60 4.80
C TYR A 58 4.72 7.34 4.26
N CYS A 59 4.55 8.54 3.69
CA CYS A 59 5.67 9.33 3.20
C CYS A 59 6.60 9.72 4.37
N GLU A 60 7.79 9.13 4.39
CA GLU A 60 8.83 9.41 5.39
C GLU A 60 10.20 9.59 4.73
N SER A 61 11.11 10.26 5.44
CA SER A 61 12.52 10.36 5.06
C SER A 61 13.39 9.95 6.24
N VAL A 62 14.27 8.97 6.02
CA VAL A 62 15.15 8.41 7.06
C VAL A 62 16.59 8.80 6.76
N LYS A 63 17.29 9.33 7.76
CA LYS A 63 18.73 9.62 7.66
C LYS A 63 19.50 8.31 7.56
N ILE A 64 20.47 8.23 6.63
CA ILE A 64 21.27 7.03 6.38
C ILE A 64 21.90 6.47 7.67
N ASN A 65 22.46 7.34 8.50
CA ASN A 65 23.13 6.95 9.75
C ASN A 65 22.17 6.35 10.80
N SER A 66 20.86 6.56 10.67
CA SER A 66 19.82 6.04 11.56
C SER A 66 19.05 4.86 10.96
N ALA A 67 19.24 4.56 9.66
CA ALA A 67 18.49 3.53 8.96
C ALA A 67 18.72 2.14 9.55
N GLN A 68 19.98 1.82 9.90
CA GLN A 68 20.31 0.53 10.50
C GLN A 68 19.70 0.38 11.91
N GLN A 69 19.78 1.44 12.72
CA GLN A 69 19.16 1.44 14.05
C GLN A 69 17.64 1.24 13.95
N LEU A 70 16.97 1.92 13.03
CA LEU A 70 15.53 1.76 12.78
C LEU A 70 15.20 0.31 12.38
N LEU A 71 16.00 -0.27 11.48
CA LEU A 71 15.84 -1.67 11.07
C LEU A 71 16.05 -2.65 12.22
N ASP A 72 16.87 -2.33 13.22
CA ASP A 72 17.21 -3.23 14.33
C ASP A 72 16.32 -3.03 15.57
N SER A 73 15.71 -1.85 15.75
CA SER A 73 14.89 -1.53 16.93
C SER A 73 13.37 -1.59 16.69
N GLU A 74 12.90 -1.30 15.48
CA GLU A 74 11.47 -1.12 15.25
C GLU A 74 10.71 -2.44 15.05
N LYS A 75 9.52 -2.53 15.63
CA LYS A 75 8.60 -3.68 15.41
C LYS A 75 7.82 -3.58 14.11
N THR A 76 7.88 -2.42 13.46
CA THR A 76 7.26 -2.14 12.15
C THR A 76 8.33 -2.14 11.07
N SER A 77 7.92 -2.46 9.84
CA SER A 77 8.79 -2.31 8.68
C SER A 77 8.97 -0.82 8.34
N PRO A 78 10.09 -0.40 7.74
CA PRO A 78 10.22 0.95 7.18
C PRO A 78 9.08 1.27 6.21
N ALA A 79 8.67 2.53 6.11
CA ALA A 79 7.43 2.89 5.43
C ALA A 79 7.44 2.54 3.94
N LEU A 80 8.60 2.59 3.27
CA LEU A 80 8.75 2.10 1.90
C LEU A 80 8.24 0.65 1.73
N PHE A 81 8.58 -0.23 2.67
CA PHE A 81 8.15 -1.63 2.64
C PHE A 81 6.69 -1.78 3.07
N ARG A 82 6.22 -0.97 4.01
CA ARG A 82 4.82 -0.94 4.43
C ARG A 82 3.88 -0.44 3.33
N VAL A 83 4.37 0.33 2.37
CA VAL A 83 3.61 0.70 1.16
C VAL A 83 3.76 -0.37 0.09
N ASN A 84 5.00 -0.66 -0.33
CA ASN A 84 5.21 -1.42 -1.56
C ASN A 84 4.81 -2.90 -1.43
N ILE A 85 5.09 -3.55 -0.29
CA ILE A 85 4.81 -4.98 -0.13
C ILE A 85 3.29 -5.25 -0.06
N PRO A 86 2.48 -4.53 0.73
CA PRO A 86 1.03 -4.70 0.69
C PRO A 86 0.42 -4.42 -0.69
N LEU A 87 0.91 -3.40 -1.41
CA LEU A 87 0.43 -3.10 -2.76
C LEU A 87 0.82 -4.19 -3.78
N GLN A 88 2.03 -4.76 -3.70
CA GLN A 88 2.45 -5.91 -4.52
C GLN A 88 1.52 -7.11 -4.34
N ASN A 89 1.06 -7.33 -3.10
CA ASN A 89 0.16 -8.42 -2.73
C ASN A 89 -1.30 -8.16 -3.11
N PHE A 90 -1.66 -6.98 -3.61
CA PHE A 90 -3.06 -6.59 -3.81
C PHE A 90 -3.42 -6.43 -5.29
N PRO A 91 -4.13 -7.40 -5.92
CA PRO A 91 -4.46 -7.34 -7.34
C PRO A 91 -5.21 -6.07 -7.79
N ALA A 92 -6.05 -5.50 -6.91
CA ALA A 92 -6.78 -4.28 -7.21
C ALA A 92 -5.85 -3.08 -7.48
N PHE A 93 -4.69 -3.02 -6.81
CA PHE A 93 -3.68 -2.00 -7.09
C PHE A 93 -3.07 -2.21 -8.47
N SER A 94 -2.60 -3.43 -8.76
CA SER A 94 -1.98 -3.75 -10.05
C SER A 94 -2.95 -3.52 -11.22
N GLN A 95 -4.25 -3.78 -11.02
CA GLN A 95 -5.29 -3.47 -11.99
C GLN A 95 -5.50 -1.95 -12.15
N ALA A 96 -5.60 -1.20 -11.05
CA ALA A 96 -5.83 0.25 -11.09
C ALA A 96 -4.71 1.01 -11.82
N PHE A 97 -3.47 0.50 -11.77
CA PHE A 97 -2.31 1.11 -12.44
C PHE A 97 -1.83 0.34 -13.68
N ASN A 98 -2.57 -0.68 -14.11
CA ASN A 98 -2.20 -1.53 -15.26
C ASN A 98 -0.76 -2.07 -15.18
N CYS A 99 -0.32 -2.51 -14.00
CA CYS A 99 1.02 -3.04 -13.79
C CYS A 99 1.18 -4.40 -14.51
N PRO A 100 2.18 -4.58 -15.40
CA PRO A 100 2.42 -5.86 -16.07
C PRO A 100 2.73 -6.98 -15.07
N ILE A 101 2.23 -8.19 -15.32
CA ILE A 101 2.56 -9.37 -14.50
C ILE A 101 4.08 -9.61 -14.53
N GLY A 102 4.67 -9.88 -13.37
CA GLY A 102 6.12 -10.04 -13.19
C GLY A 102 6.87 -8.73 -12.97
N SER A 103 6.22 -7.57 -13.09
CA SER A 103 6.82 -6.29 -12.72
C SER A 103 7.03 -6.19 -11.21
N GLY A 104 7.90 -5.27 -10.78
CA GLY A 104 8.23 -5.07 -9.36
C GLY A 104 7.02 -4.76 -8.46
N MET A 105 5.92 -4.25 -9.03
CA MET A 105 4.67 -3.97 -8.31
C MET A 105 3.52 -4.92 -8.66
N ASN A 106 3.78 -5.94 -9.46
CA ASN A 106 2.83 -7.02 -9.74
C ASN A 106 3.57 -8.37 -9.87
N PRO A 107 4.17 -8.87 -8.77
CA PRO A 107 4.84 -10.17 -8.78
C PRO A 107 3.84 -11.30 -9.04
N TYR A 108 4.34 -12.42 -9.58
CA TYR A 108 3.58 -13.65 -9.83
C TYR A 108 2.98 -14.21 -8.53
N GLU A 109 3.83 -14.40 -7.53
CA GLU A 109 3.43 -14.88 -6.21
C GLU A 109 3.00 -13.70 -5.34
N LYS A 110 1.82 -13.82 -4.74
CA LYS A 110 1.24 -12.80 -3.85
C LYS A 110 0.86 -13.44 -2.53
N CYS A 111 1.31 -12.85 -1.44
CA CYS A 111 0.89 -13.28 -0.12
C CYS A 111 -0.54 -12.77 0.15
N ARG A 112 -1.44 -13.67 0.56
CA ARG A 112 -2.76 -13.30 1.04
C ARG A 112 -3.07 -14.06 2.31
N ILE A 113 -3.38 -13.31 3.36
CA ILE A 113 -3.85 -13.83 4.62
C ILE A 113 -5.15 -13.07 4.88
N TRP A 114 -6.26 -13.82 4.90
CA TRP A 114 -7.66 -13.35 4.90
C TRP A 114 -8.17 -12.77 3.55
#